data_AF-A0A7V6CR68-F1
#
_entry.id   AF-A0A7V6CR68-F1
#
_cell.length_a   1.000
_cell.length_b   1.000
_cell.length_c   1.000
_cell.angle_alpha   90.00
_cell.angle_beta   90.00
_cell.angle_gamma   90.00
#
_symmetry.space_group_name_H-M   'P 1'
#
loop_
_entity.id
_entity.type
_entity.pdbx_description
1 polymer ?
#
loop_
_entity_poly.entity_id
_entity_poly.type
_entity_poly.pdbx_seq_one_letter_code
_entity_poly.pdbx_strand_id
1 'polypeptide(L)' 'MSSERSDLAYLHDMLEAIQRVQEYVQGCDYEAFMADHKTRDAVIRNLEIIGEAVRKLSRALRAHIRR' A
#
# COMPACT_ATOMS: atom_id res chain seq x y z
N MET A 1 -5.06 -18.05 19.06
CA MET A 1 -4.80 -16.71 19.62
C MET A 1 -4.11 -15.88 18.55
N SER A 2 -4.87 -15.08 17.80
CA SER A 2 -4.31 -14.20 16.77
C SER A 2 -3.51 -13.11 17.46
N SER A 3 -2.17 -13.13 17.32
CA SER A 3 -1.32 -12.03 17.76
C SER A 3 -1.84 -10.73 17.12
N GLU A 4 -2.21 -9.74 17.93
CA GLU A 4 -2.38 -8.37 17.41
C GLU A 4 -1.07 -7.98 16.71
N ARG A 5 -1.14 -7.59 15.43
CA ARG A 5 0.03 -7.13 14.68
C ARG A 5 0.39 -5.73 15.17
N SER A 6 1.67 -5.44 15.33
CA SER A 6 2.14 -4.12 15.74
C SER A 6 1.92 -3.08 14.64
N ASP A 7 1.83 -1.80 15.02
CA ASP A 7 1.80 -0.68 14.07
C ASP A 7 2.94 -0.74 13.06
N LEU A 8 4.13 -1.18 13.51
CA LEU A 8 5.31 -1.35 12.65
C LEU A 8 5.07 -2.38 11.54
N ALA A 9 4.36 -3.48 11.82
CA ALA A 9 4.03 -4.48 10.81
C ALA A 9 3.12 -3.91 9.72
N TYR A 10 2.12 -3.09 10.09
CA TYR A 10 1.27 -2.42 9.11
C TYR A 10 2.03 -1.35 8.31
N LEU A 11 2.96 -0.64 8.94
CA LEU A 11 3.86 0.30 8.25
C LEU A 11 4.75 -0.41 7.23
N HIS A 12 5.25 -1.60 7.56
CA HIS A 12 5.99 -2.43 6.61
C HIS A 12 5.13 -2.91 5.44
N ASP A 13 3.90 -3.38 5.69
CA ASP A 13 2.97 -3.78 4.62
C ASP A 13 2.72 -2.63 3.64
N MET A 14 2.53 -1.40 4.15
CA MET A 14 2.35 -0.21 3.33
C MET A 14 3.61 0.11 2.52
N LEU A 15 4.79 0.06 3.15
CA LEU A 15 6.05 0.34 2.46
C LEU A 15 6.30 -0.66 1.32
N GLU A 16 6.07 -1.94 1.57
CA GLU A 16 6.22 -2.99 0.56
C GLU A 16 5.23 -2.80 -0.59
N ALA A 17 3.97 -2.47 -0.30
CA ALA A 17 2.97 -2.20 -1.32
C ALA A 17 3.32 -0.96 -2.16
N ILE A 18 3.82 0.11 -1.56
CA ILE A 18 4.30 1.31 -2.27
C ILE A 18 5.45 0.94 -3.20
N GLN A 19 6.42 0.18 -2.72
CA GLN A 19 7.58 -0.22 -3.52
C GLN A 19 7.18 -1.06 -4.73
N ARG A 20 6.26 -2.01 -4.56
CA ARG A 20 5.69 -2.80 -5.67
C ARG A 20 4.99 -1.92 -6.71
N VAL A 21 4.20 -0.93 -6.27
CA VAL A 21 3.57 0.02 -7.20
C VAL A 21 4.62 0.74 -8.02
N GLN A 22 5.67 1.26 -7.38
CA GLN A 22 6.76 1.95 -8.06
C GLN A 22 7.47 1.05 -9.08
N GLU A 23 7.73 -0.21 -8.73
CA GLU A 23 8.34 -1.20 -9.62
C GLU A 23 7.45 -1.50 -10.84
N TYR A 24 6.13 -1.65 -10.65
CA TYR A 24 5.20 -1.95 -11.74
C TYR A 24 5.06 -0.82 -12.76
N VAL A 25 5.12 0.44 -12.31
CA VAL A 25 5.00 1.59 -13.21
C VAL A 25 6.35 2.09 -13.71
N GLN A 26 7.46 1.50 -13.28
CA GLN A 26 8.80 1.95 -13.67
C GLN A 26 9.00 1.78 -15.18
N GLY A 27 9.28 2.90 -15.87
CA GLY A 27 9.47 2.91 -17.32
C GLY A 27 8.18 2.68 -18.12
N CYS A 28 7.01 2.66 -17.46
CA CYS A 28 5.71 2.56 -18.09
C CYS A 28 5.18 3.97 -18.38
N ASP A 29 4.91 4.28 -19.64
CA ASP A 29 4.19 5.49 -20.00
C ASP A 29 2.67 5.31 -19.81
N TYR A 30 1.92 6.39 -19.98
CA TYR A 30 0.48 6.38 -19.74
C TYR A 30 -0.27 5.41 -20.65
N GLU A 31 0.05 5.37 -21.94
CA GLU A 31 -0.66 4.52 -22.91
C GLU A 31 -0.36 3.03 -22.65
N ALA A 32 0.91 2.70 -22.37
CA ALA A 32 1.30 1.36 -21.98
C ALA A 32 0.60 0.90 -20.69
N PHE A 33 0.51 1.79 -19.69
CA PHE A 33 -0.20 1.50 -18.44
C PHE A 33 -1.71 1.29 -18.68
N MET A 34 -2.32 2.10 -19.54
CA MET A 34 -3.75 2.02 -19.84
C MET A 34 -4.12 0.81 -20.72
N ALA A 35 -3.18 0.30 -21.50
CA ALA A 35 -3.35 -0.93 -22.27
C ALA A 35 -3.15 -2.20 -21.41
N ASP A 36 -2.31 -2.15 -20.38
CA ASP A 36 -2.01 -3.29 -19.53
C ASP A 36 -2.98 -3.41 -18.33
N HIS A 37 -4.05 -4.16 -18.52
CA HIS A 37 -5.00 -4.50 -17.45
C HIS A 37 -4.34 -5.16 -16.24
N LYS A 38 -3.37 -6.07 -16.44
CA LYS A 38 -2.74 -6.80 -15.34
C LYS A 38 -1.94 -5.84 -14.44
N THR A 39 -1.20 -4.93 -15.04
CA THR A 39 -0.43 -3.93 -14.29
C THR A 39 -1.35 -2.99 -13.53
N ARG A 40 -2.46 -2.55 -14.12
CA ARG A 40 -3.46 -1.74 -13.40
C ARG A 40 -4.08 -2.47 -12.22
N ASP A 41 -4.50 -3.71 -12.42
CA ASP A 41 -5.08 -4.52 -11.35
C ASP A 41 -4.08 -4.74 -10.20
N ALA A 42 -2.80 -4.97 -10.54
CA ALA A 42 -1.73 -5.09 -9.56
C ALA A 42 -1.49 -3.77 -8.78
N VAL A 43 -1.53 -2.61 -9.45
CA VAL A 43 -1.44 -1.30 -8.79
C VAL A 43 -2.64 -1.07 -7.85
N ILE A 44 -3.86 -1.28 -8.35
CA ILE A 44 -5.10 -1.12 -7.57
C ILE A 44 -5.05 -2.00 -6.31
N ARG A 45 -4.63 -3.26 -6.46
CA ARG A 45 -4.51 -4.18 -5.33
C ARG A 45 -3.53 -3.69 -4.26
N ASN A 46 -2.39 -3.13 -4.65
CA ASN A 46 -1.44 -2.59 -3.67
C ASN A 46 -1.98 -1.32 -2.99
N LEU A 47 -2.75 -0.49 -3.70
CA LEU A 47 -3.44 0.65 -3.09
C LEU A 47 -4.50 0.20 -2.07
N GLU A 48 -5.23 -0.89 -2.34
CA GLU A 48 -6.15 -1.49 -1.36
C GLU A 48 -5.42 -1.98 -0.10
N ILE A 49 -4.29 -2.66 -0.26
CA ILE A 49 -3.45 -3.14 0.86
C ILE A 49 -3.02 -1.96 1.73
N ILE A 50 -2.57 -0.87 1.11
CA ILE A 50 -2.19 0.35 1.83
C ILE A 50 -3.39 0.89 2.62
N GLY A 51 -4.55 1.03 1.98
CA GLY A 51 -5.78 1.50 2.62
C GLY A 51 -6.22 0.63 3.80
N GLU A 52 -6.13 -0.69 3.66
CA GLU A 52 -6.45 -1.64 4.73
C GLU A 52 -5.48 -1.50 5.92
N ALA A 53 -4.17 -1.41 5.65
CA ALA A 53 -3.15 -1.26 6.68
C ALA A 53 -3.32 0.05 7.48
N VAL A 54 -3.64 1.18 6.81
CA VAL A 54 -3.94 2.47 7.47
C VAL A 54 -5.09 2.35 8.48
N ARG A 55 -6.13 1.59 8.15
CA ARG A 55 -7.29 1.39 9.04
C ARG A 55 -6.93 0.61 10.30
N LYS A 56 -5.90 -0.24 10.23
CA LYS A 56 -5.45 -1.10 11.34
C LYS A 56 -4.43 -0.44 12.28
N LEU A 57 -3.87 0.72 11.93
CA LEU A 57 -2.98 1.48 12.81
C LEU A 57 -3.67 1.85 14.15
N SER A 58 -2.90 1.98 15.21
CA SER A 58 -3.39 2.42 16.51
C SER A 58 -3.89 3.87 16.48
N ARG A 59 -4.82 4.20 17.38
CA ARG A 59 -5.30 5.58 17.54
C ARG A 59 -4.18 6.52 18.00
N ALA A 60 -3.25 6.03 18.82
CA ALA A 60 -2.12 6.80 19.32
C ALA A 60 -1.22 7.25 18.16
N LEU A 61 -0.83 6.31 17.28
CA LEU A 61 -0.01 6.64 16.11
C LEU A 61 -0.73 7.58 15.14
N ARG A 62 -2.02 7.33 14.87
CA ARG A 62 -2.82 8.22 14.01
C ARG A 62 -2.97 9.63 14.57
N ALA A 63 -3.04 9.79 15.90
CA ALA A 63 -3.09 11.10 16.54
C ALA A 63 -1.72 11.82 16.47
N HIS A 64 -0.62 11.07 16.51
CA HIS A 64 0.73 11.63 16.38
C HIS A 64 1.01 12.19 14.97
N ILE A 65 0.60 11.49 13.91
CA ILE A 65 0.83 11.89 12.51
C ILE A 65 -0.03 13.10 12.09
N ARG A 66 -1.15 13.35 12.76
CA ARG A 66 -2.10 14.45 12.43
C ARG A 66 -1.76 15.80 13.09
N ARG A 67 -0.64 15.90 13.80
CA ARG A 67 -0.14 17.14 14.40
C ARG A 67 0.93 17.77 13.52
#